data_AF-A0A2N2ZUX0-F1
#
_entry.id   AF-A0A2N2ZUX0-F1
#
_cell.length_a   1.000
_cell.length_b   1.000
_cell.length_c   1.000
_cell.angle_alpha   90.00
_cell.angle_beta   90.00
_cell.angle_gamma   90.00
#
_symmetry.space_group_name_H-M   'P 1'
#
loop_
_entity.id
_entity.type
_entity.pdbx_description
1 polymer ?
#
loop_
_entity_poly.entity_id
_entity_poly.type
_entity_poly.pdbx_seq_one_letter_code
_entity_poly.pdbx_strand_id
1 'polypeptide(L)'
;MASPVTTPYSLFAGENNTDHYYRDISLFAVKALDLLEENLGSVTDALISFYQDDQDIKNYSREELLLEALMIGVYWNRYGRYAEESSDALIVVMKQLALLRKVPGQTGKSADEARGILGLNMMENPEHENSFLMPGIIGFEKLINWMEATGEFHREARQFGKWMHFMKDTGDGFTFICISLMRNIARQFSTISDQHLGKYTLETENFHSTVRQKYSKREDGISVNRSSTEYHLGMLGAYLINESNREKYRNSAHKVLLVPSCMKRNPLTCRAMQTKYGEICTSCSKNCRVNELNQLGKTNNFKVVILKHSSDLSVWAPEPGKSITGVVGVACPATLLAGGFELKHHNIAAQCVVLDHCGCHHWMDNPVSTSLNIKELLRRMEGDSAGCFTARQININSEESIEVA
;
A
#
# COMPACT_ATOMS: atom_id res chain seq x y z
N MET A 1 -11.50 13.57 -30.29
CA MET A 1 -10.85 14.11 -29.08
C MET A 1 -10.78 12.97 -28.08
N ALA A 2 -9.58 12.48 -27.76
CA ALA A 2 -9.43 11.45 -26.73
C ALA A 2 -9.91 12.03 -25.39
N SER A 3 -10.75 11.28 -24.68
CA SER A 3 -11.19 11.66 -23.33
C SER A 3 -9.94 11.88 -22.46
N PRO A 4 -9.84 12.97 -21.68
CA PRO A 4 -8.66 13.21 -20.86
C PRO A 4 -8.50 12.02 -19.90
N VAL A 5 -7.32 11.41 -19.95
CA VAL A 5 -6.91 10.32 -19.07
C VAL A 5 -7.00 10.83 -17.64
N THR A 6 -7.84 10.18 -16.82
CA THR A 6 -8.29 10.73 -15.52
C THR A 6 -7.87 9.92 -14.31
N THR A 7 -7.20 8.78 -14.49
CA THR A 7 -6.82 7.89 -13.38
C THR A 7 -5.45 7.24 -13.62
N PRO A 8 -4.57 7.18 -12.60
CA PRO A 8 -3.25 6.56 -12.74
C PRO A 8 -3.31 5.04 -12.93
N TYR A 9 -4.36 4.37 -12.44
CA TYR A 9 -4.57 2.94 -12.63
C TYR A 9 -6.05 2.60 -12.84
N SER A 10 -6.31 1.44 -13.45
CA SER A 10 -7.63 0.83 -13.57
C SER A 10 -7.50 -0.70 -13.64
N LEU A 11 -8.19 -1.41 -12.76
CA LEU A 11 -8.19 -2.88 -12.70
C LEU A 11 -9.01 -3.54 -13.81
N PHE A 12 -9.77 -2.76 -14.59
CA PHE A 12 -10.56 -3.28 -15.71
C PHE A 12 -9.67 -3.69 -16.89
N ALA A 13 -8.56 -2.99 -17.15
CA ALA A 13 -7.68 -3.24 -18.29
C ALA A 13 -8.42 -3.45 -19.65
N GLY A 14 -9.50 -2.71 -19.89
CA GLY A 14 -10.33 -2.81 -21.10
C GLY A 14 -11.47 -3.83 -21.02
N GLU A 15 -11.60 -4.56 -19.93
CA GLU A 15 -12.66 -5.56 -19.70
C GLU A 15 -13.88 -4.98 -18.97
N ASN A 16 -14.97 -5.75 -18.93
CA ASN A 16 -16.22 -5.37 -18.27
C ASN A 16 -16.23 -5.62 -16.74
N ASN A 17 -15.23 -6.34 -16.22
CA ASN A 17 -15.09 -6.63 -14.79
C ASN A 17 -13.61 -6.73 -14.42
N THR A 18 -13.33 -6.90 -13.14
CA THR A 18 -11.96 -6.92 -12.59
C THR A 18 -11.55 -8.31 -12.10
N ASP A 19 -12.24 -9.39 -12.50
CA ASP A 19 -11.92 -10.77 -12.09
C ASP A 19 -10.52 -11.18 -12.61
N HIS A 20 -10.17 -10.75 -13.82
CA HIS A 20 -8.86 -11.02 -14.42
C HIS A 20 -7.71 -10.44 -13.59
N TYR A 21 -7.88 -9.28 -12.96
CA TYR A 21 -6.86 -8.72 -12.08
C TYR A 21 -6.51 -9.67 -10.94
N TYR A 22 -7.51 -10.25 -10.27
CA TYR A 22 -7.28 -11.15 -9.14
C TYR A 22 -6.62 -12.46 -9.55
N ARG A 23 -6.90 -12.95 -10.76
CA ARG A 23 -6.16 -14.08 -11.34
C ARG A 23 -4.71 -13.70 -11.62
N ASP A 24 -4.49 -12.59 -12.31
CA ASP A 24 -3.17 -12.19 -12.79
C ASP A 24 -2.24 -11.83 -11.62
N ILE A 25 -2.73 -11.15 -10.57
CA ILE A 25 -1.94 -10.87 -9.36
C ILE A 25 -1.54 -12.15 -8.62
N SER A 26 -2.41 -13.16 -8.57
CA SER A 26 -2.07 -14.45 -7.92
C SER A 26 -0.97 -15.21 -8.66
N LEU A 27 -1.01 -15.23 -9.99
CA LEU A 27 0.03 -15.85 -10.82
C LEU A 27 1.34 -15.07 -10.72
N PHE A 28 1.25 -13.75 -10.72
CA PHE A 28 2.41 -12.87 -10.58
C PHE A 28 3.07 -13.02 -9.20
N ALA A 29 2.29 -13.15 -8.13
CA ALA A 29 2.81 -13.26 -6.77
C ALA A 29 3.73 -14.48 -6.59
N VAL A 30 3.42 -15.61 -7.20
CA VAL A 30 4.30 -16.81 -7.18
C VAL A 30 5.65 -16.47 -7.82
N LYS A 31 5.64 -15.93 -9.05
CA LYS A 31 6.87 -15.54 -9.76
C LYS A 31 7.68 -14.49 -9.00
N ALA A 32 6.99 -13.53 -8.39
CA ALA A 32 7.63 -12.49 -7.59
C ALA A 32 8.30 -13.09 -6.36
N LEU A 33 7.63 -13.98 -5.63
CA LEU A 33 8.22 -14.64 -4.46
C LEU A 33 9.43 -15.49 -4.82
N ASP A 34 9.39 -16.25 -5.91
CA ASP A 34 10.54 -17.04 -6.37
C ASP A 34 11.76 -16.14 -6.63
N LEU A 35 11.55 -15.02 -7.34
CA LEU A 35 12.59 -14.01 -7.61
C LEU A 35 13.14 -13.40 -6.30
N LEU A 36 12.27 -13.08 -5.35
CA LEU A 36 12.66 -12.49 -4.07
C LEU A 36 13.43 -13.49 -3.20
N GLU A 37 12.99 -14.75 -3.13
CA GLU A 37 13.67 -15.81 -2.36
C GLU A 37 15.07 -16.09 -2.90
N GLU A 38 15.20 -16.26 -4.22
CA GLU A 38 16.49 -16.55 -4.86
C GLU A 38 17.54 -15.48 -4.55
N ASN A 39 17.13 -14.21 -4.41
CA ASN A 39 18.05 -13.08 -4.35
C ASN A 39 18.14 -12.39 -2.97
N LEU A 40 17.10 -12.48 -2.16
CA LEU A 40 16.99 -11.82 -0.85
C LEU A 40 16.78 -12.82 0.30
N GLY A 41 16.62 -14.12 0.00
CA GLY A 41 16.35 -15.13 1.02
C GLY A 41 17.39 -15.17 2.13
N SER A 42 18.68 -15.13 1.79
CA SER A 42 19.78 -15.11 2.77
C SER A 42 19.81 -13.84 3.63
N VAL A 43 19.47 -12.69 3.05
CA VAL A 43 19.36 -11.42 3.77
C VAL A 43 18.19 -11.46 4.74
N THR A 44 17.06 -12.02 4.33
CA THR A 44 15.89 -12.23 5.18
C THR A 44 16.19 -13.25 6.30
N ASP A 45 16.93 -14.32 6.03
CA ASP A 45 17.36 -15.29 7.06
C ASP A 45 18.24 -14.64 8.12
N ALA A 46 19.16 -13.77 7.71
CA ALA A 46 20.00 -13.02 8.63
C ALA A 46 19.17 -12.08 9.52
N LEU A 47 18.17 -11.40 8.96
CA LEU A 47 17.23 -10.56 9.73
C LEU A 47 16.42 -11.39 10.73
N ILE A 48 15.86 -12.51 10.30
CA ILE A 48 15.06 -13.41 11.16
C ILE A 48 15.93 -13.93 12.31
N SER A 49 17.17 -14.31 12.02
CA SER A 49 18.12 -14.80 13.02
C SER A 49 18.49 -13.71 14.03
N PHE A 50 18.68 -12.47 13.58
CA PHE A 50 18.97 -11.33 14.46
C PHE A 50 17.85 -11.07 15.47
N TYR A 51 16.59 -11.25 15.06
CA TYR A 51 15.41 -11.04 15.90
C TYR A 51 14.80 -12.33 16.46
N GLN A 52 15.56 -13.43 16.55
CA GLN A 52 15.02 -14.75 16.96
C GLN A 52 14.28 -14.75 18.32
N ASP A 53 14.68 -13.86 19.23
CA ASP A 53 14.09 -13.72 20.56
C ASP A 53 13.00 -12.64 20.64
N ASP A 54 12.84 -11.84 19.59
CA ASP A 54 11.87 -10.74 19.52
C ASP A 54 10.48 -11.27 19.08
N GLN A 55 9.47 -11.02 19.90
CA GLN A 55 8.10 -11.44 19.63
C GLN A 55 7.41 -10.61 18.54
N ASP A 56 7.87 -9.37 18.29
CA ASP A 56 7.28 -8.50 17.28
C ASP A 56 7.63 -8.99 15.87
N ILE A 57 8.85 -9.47 15.65
CA ILE A 57 9.26 -10.08 14.37
C ILE A 57 8.55 -11.40 14.11
N LYS A 58 8.26 -12.21 15.15
CA LYS A 58 7.54 -13.48 15.00
C LYS A 58 6.13 -13.34 14.41
N ASN A 59 5.58 -12.13 14.43
CA ASN A 59 4.29 -11.82 13.81
C ASN A 59 4.39 -11.57 12.29
N TYR A 60 5.59 -11.51 11.70
CA TYR A 60 5.81 -11.35 10.27
C TYR A 60 6.07 -12.70 9.59
N SER A 61 5.40 -12.94 8.47
CA SER A 61 5.74 -14.05 7.59
C SER A 61 7.03 -13.74 6.82
N ARG A 62 7.69 -14.79 6.33
CA ARG A 62 8.88 -14.64 5.50
C ARG A 62 8.60 -13.82 4.25
N GLU A 63 7.46 -14.04 3.62
CA GLU A 63 7.00 -13.33 2.43
C GLU A 63 6.80 -11.83 2.70
N GLU A 64 6.31 -11.46 3.89
CA GLU A 64 6.19 -10.07 4.29
C GLU A 64 7.57 -9.40 4.49
N LEU A 65 8.55 -10.12 5.03
CA LEU A 65 9.93 -9.60 5.16
C LEU A 65 10.61 -9.45 3.79
N LEU A 66 10.41 -10.39 2.87
CA LEU A 66 10.88 -10.25 1.48
C LEU A 66 10.24 -9.05 0.78
N LEU A 67 8.94 -8.83 0.99
CA LEU A 67 8.23 -7.66 0.49
C LEU A 67 8.82 -6.36 1.06
N GLU A 68 9.14 -6.31 2.36
CA GLU A 68 9.79 -5.15 2.97
C GLU A 68 11.18 -4.89 2.37
N ALA A 69 11.98 -5.94 2.13
CA ALA A 69 13.29 -5.82 1.48
C ALA A 69 13.17 -5.30 0.04
N LEU A 70 12.19 -5.81 -0.73
CA LEU A 70 11.85 -5.27 -2.04
C LEU A 70 11.43 -3.80 -1.97
N MET A 71 10.59 -3.44 -1.00
CA MET A 71 10.12 -2.08 -0.78
C MET A 71 11.28 -1.12 -0.49
N ILE A 72 12.27 -1.52 0.32
CA ILE A 72 13.51 -0.74 0.53
C ILE A 72 14.18 -0.47 -0.82
N GLY A 73 14.37 -1.49 -1.65
CA GLY A 73 14.98 -1.35 -2.97
C GLY A 73 14.19 -0.42 -3.91
N VAL A 74 12.87 -0.56 -3.96
CA VAL A 74 11.98 0.27 -4.78
C VAL A 74 12.06 1.74 -4.35
N TYR A 75 11.94 1.99 -3.04
CA TYR A 75 11.97 3.35 -2.49
C TYR A 75 13.36 3.97 -2.61
N TRP A 76 14.43 3.18 -2.46
CA TRP A 76 15.79 3.66 -2.69
C TRP A 76 16.00 4.09 -4.14
N ASN A 77 15.58 3.27 -5.10
CA ASN A 77 15.73 3.58 -6.52
C ASN A 77 14.88 4.79 -6.93
N ARG A 78 13.70 4.96 -6.32
CA ARG A 78 12.78 6.06 -6.65
C ARG A 78 13.13 7.37 -5.94
N TYR A 79 13.43 7.30 -4.65
CA TYR A 79 13.52 8.46 -3.76
C TYR A 79 14.91 8.69 -3.18
N GLY A 80 15.88 7.80 -3.41
CA GLY A 80 17.24 7.96 -2.90
C GLY A 80 17.86 9.28 -3.32
N ARG A 81 17.68 9.68 -4.60
CA ARG A 81 18.13 10.99 -5.08
C ARG A 81 17.48 12.15 -4.32
N TYR A 82 16.17 12.09 -4.11
CA TYR A 82 15.44 13.15 -3.43
C TYR A 82 15.90 13.29 -1.97
N ALA A 83 16.16 12.16 -1.32
CA ALA A 83 16.74 12.12 0.01
C ALA A 83 18.15 12.70 0.03
N GLU A 84 18.99 12.38 -0.96
CA GLU A 84 20.37 12.87 -1.03
C GLU A 84 20.46 14.39 -1.19
N GLU A 85 19.59 14.97 -2.02
CA GLU A 85 19.56 16.41 -2.30
C GLU A 85 18.90 17.23 -1.19
N SER A 86 18.02 16.61 -0.40
CA SER A 86 17.36 17.28 0.71
C SER A 86 18.37 17.58 1.82
N SER A 87 18.60 18.85 2.12
CA SER A 87 19.44 19.24 3.25
C SER A 87 18.87 18.73 4.58
N ASP A 88 19.75 18.35 5.51
CA ASP A 88 19.35 17.86 6.85
C ASP A 88 18.48 18.89 7.60
N ALA A 89 18.79 20.19 7.44
CA ALA A 89 17.99 21.26 8.02
C ALA A 89 16.55 21.27 7.50
N LEU A 90 16.37 21.10 6.18
CA LEU A 90 15.04 21.00 5.56
C LEU A 90 14.28 19.77 6.07
N ILE A 91 14.95 18.62 6.16
CA ILE A 91 14.37 17.39 6.69
C ILE A 91 13.85 17.59 8.12
N VAL A 92 14.65 18.21 8.99
CA VAL A 92 14.27 18.47 10.38
C VAL A 92 13.03 19.39 10.45
N VAL A 93 13.03 20.50 9.70
CA VAL A 93 11.89 21.42 9.64
C VAL A 93 10.63 20.69 9.15
N MET A 94 10.76 19.88 8.10
CA MET A 94 9.64 19.15 7.51
C MET A 94 9.09 18.09 8.47
N LYS A 95 9.92 17.37 9.22
CA LYS A 95 9.45 16.45 10.28
C LYS A 95 8.61 17.17 11.33
N GLN A 96 9.03 18.35 11.78
CA GLN A 96 8.25 19.14 12.74
C GLN A 96 6.91 19.59 12.16
N LEU A 97 6.89 20.05 10.91
CA LEU A 97 5.65 20.41 10.23
C LEU A 97 4.70 19.21 10.06
N ALA A 98 5.23 18.00 9.81
CA ALA A 98 4.44 16.78 9.72
C ALA A 98 3.73 16.44 11.04
N LEU A 99 4.38 16.70 12.18
CA LEU A 99 3.77 16.51 13.51
C LEU A 99 2.68 17.56 13.77
N LEU A 100 2.93 18.82 13.41
CA LEU A 100 1.99 19.93 13.61
C LEU A 100 0.70 19.79 12.81
N ARG A 101 0.70 19.05 11.68
CA ARG A 101 -0.51 18.71 10.91
C ARG A 101 -1.59 18.00 11.74
N LYS A 102 -1.18 17.22 12.75
CA LYS A 102 -2.11 16.49 13.62
C LYS A 102 -2.87 17.42 14.58
N VAL A 103 -2.47 18.70 14.68
CA VAL A 103 -3.12 19.71 15.51
C VAL A 103 -4.33 20.29 14.77
N PRO A 104 -5.55 20.19 15.34
CA PRO A 104 -6.75 20.75 14.71
C PRO A 104 -6.69 22.28 14.57
N GLY A 105 -7.36 22.81 13.55
CA GLY A 105 -7.56 24.26 13.38
C GLY A 105 -6.55 24.92 12.45
N GLN A 106 -6.29 26.22 12.68
CA GLN A 106 -5.49 27.05 11.77
C GLN A 106 -4.02 26.62 11.73
N THR A 107 -3.48 26.12 12.85
CA THR A 107 -2.10 25.63 12.96
C THR A 107 -1.81 24.48 12.00
N GLY A 108 -2.69 23.48 11.92
CA GLY A 108 -2.56 22.37 10.98
C GLY A 108 -2.64 22.83 9.51
N LYS A 109 -3.56 23.77 9.20
CA LYS A 109 -3.69 24.32 7.84
C LYS A 109 -2.45 25.08 7.37
N SER A 110 -1.91 25.95 8.23
CA SER A 110 -0.69 26.69 7.91
C SER A 110 0.54 25.79 7.82
N ALA A 111 0.58 24.68 8.58
CA ALA A 111 1.59 23.65 8.40
C ALA A 111 1.48 22.96 7.04
N ASP A 112 0.27 22.62 6.58
CA ASP A 112 0.05 22.01 5.25
C ASP A 112 0.48 22.96 4.10
N GLU A 113 0.16 24.26 4.19
CA GLU A 113 0.59 25.27 3.20
C GLU A 113 2.11 25.42 3.15
N ALA A 114 2.78 25.53 4.31
CA ALA A 114 4.23 25.63 4.38
C ALA A 114 4.91 24.37 3.80
N ARG A 115 4.35 23.18 4.06
CA ARG A 115 4.83 21.92 3.51
C ARG A 115 4.63 21.82 2.01
N GLY A 116 3.51 22.28 1.45
CA GLY A 116 3.30 22.29 0.00
C GLY A 116 4.37 23.10 -0.74
N ILE A 117 4.83 24.20 -0.14
CA ILE A 117 5.91 25.03 -0.70
C ILE A 117 7.28 24.37 -0.48
N LEU A 118 7.60 23.94 0.74
CA LEU A 118 8.90 23.36 1.08
C LEU A 118 9.12 21.96 0.47
N GLY A 119 8.04 21.20 0.30
CA GLY A 119 8.04 19.86 -0.29
C GLY A 119 8.50 19.85 -1.75
N LEU A 120 8.36 20.97 -2.47
CA LEU A 120 8.94 21.13 -3.82
C LEU A 120 10.45 20.91 -3.82
N ASN A 121 11.14 21.37 -2.77
CA ASN A 121 12.60 21.21 -2.61
C ASN A 121 13.00 19.80 -2.15
N MET A 122 12.03 18.91 -1.92
CA MET A 122 12.23 17.50 -1.59
C MET A 122 11.84 16.58 -2.76
N MET A 123 11.52 17.12 -3.92
CA MET A 123 11.13 16.39 -5.13
C MET A 123 12.22 16.49 -6.20
N GLU A 124 12.02 15.78 -7.32
CA GLU A 124 12.94 15.71 -8.45
C GLU A 124 13.40 17.08 -8.95
N ASN A 125 14.70 17.37 -8.87
CA ASN A 125 15.33 18.54 -9.48
C ASN A 125 16.17 18.13 -10.72
N PRO A 126 15.84 18.60 -11.94
CA PRO A 126 16.62 18.31 -13.14
C PRO A 126 18.09 18.71 -13.07
N GLU A 127 18.46 19.70 -12.25
CA GLU A 127 19.84 20.16 -12.09
C GLU A 127 20.76 19.16 -11.37
N HIS A 128 20.19 18.09 -10.82
CA HIS A 128 20.89 17.14 -9.97
C HIS A 128 20.75 15.68 -10.44
N GLU A 129 20.55 15.47 -11.75
CA GLU A 129 20.38 14.13 -12.34
C GLU A 129 21.48 13.11 -11.92
N ASN A 130 22.70 13.61 -11.68
CA ASN A 130 23.87 12.83 -11.27
C ASN A 130 23.97 12.53 -9.76
N SER A 131 23.09 13.08 -8.92
CA SER A 131 23.10 12.84 -7.48
C SER A 131 22.74 11.39 -7.16
N PHE A 132 23.47 10.80 -6.21
CA PHE A 132 23.36 9.39 -5.87
C PHE A 132 23.46 9.17 -4.36
N LEU A 133 22.44 8.56 -3.78
CA LEU A 133 22.44 8.14 -2.38
C LEU A 133 23.27 6.86 -2.21
N MET A 134 24.41 6.99 -1.55
CA MET A 134 25.34 5.89 -1.30
C MET A 134 24.70 4.80 -0.43
N PRO A 135 24.67 3.53 -0.87
CA PRO A 135 24.30 2.41 -0.02
C PRO A 135 25.19 2.35 1.22
N GLY A 136 24.61 2.06 2.37
CA GLY A 136 25.28 2.11 3.67
C GLY A 136 24.32 2.61 4.75
N ILE A 137 24.77 2.58 6.00
CA ILE A 137 23.96 2.95 7.16
C ILE A 137 23.52 4.42 7.06
N ILE A 138 24.46 5.31 6.73
CA ILE A 138 24.20 6.76 6.61
C ILE A 138 23.17 7.03 5.51
N GLY A 139 23.35 6.42 4.34
CA GLY A 139 22.40 6.58 3.23
C GLY A 139 21.01 6.08 3.59
N PHE A 140 20.92 4.94 4.28
CA PHE A 140 19.63 4.39 4.67
C PHE A 140 18.93 5.26 5.71
N GLU A 141 19.68 5.83 6.65
CA GLU A 141 19.17 6.75 7.66
C GLU A 141 18.65 8.03 6.99
N LYS A 142 19.38 8.55 6.00
CA LYS A 142 18.95 9.71 5.21
C LYS A 142 17.66 9.43 4.44
N LEU A 143 17.51 8.26 3.82
CA LEU A 143 16.28 7.85 3.15
C LEU A 143 15.10 7.77 4.12
N ILE A 144 15.25 7.10 5.27
CA ILE A 144 14.20 7.00 6.30
C ILE A 144 13.81 8.39 6.79
N ASN A 145 14.80 9.24 7.08
CA ASN A 145 14.57 10.60 7.55
C ASN A 145 13.81 11.45 6.52
N TRP A 146 14.17 11.33 5.24
CA TRP A 146 13.44 11.97 4.16
C TRP A 146 11.99 11.45 4.08
N MET A 147 11.79 10.13 4.14
CA MET A 147 10.47 9.49 4.10
C MET A 147 9.55 9.97 5.23
N GLU A 148 10.07 10.09 6.45
CA GLU A 148 9.33 10.63 7.58
C GLU A 148 9.01 12.12 7.39
N ALA A 149 9.96 12.90 6.86
CA ALA A 149 9.80 14.31 6.60
C ALA A 149 8.72 14.60 5.55
N THR A 150 8.50 13.70 4.58
CA THR A 150 7.40 13.85 3.60
C THR A 150 6.01 13.67 4.23
N GLY A 151 5.90 13.05 5.41
CA GLY A 151 4.62 12.77 6.07
C GLY A 151 3.77 11.69 5.40
N GLU A 152 4.10 11.30 4.17
CA GLU A 152 3.33 10.36 3.35
C GLU A 152 3.75 8.91 3.58
N PHE A 153 5.01 8.66 3.96
CA PHE A 153 5.57 7.31 4.09
C PHE A 153 5.85 6.88 5.53
N HIS A 154 5.19 7.49 6.51
CA HIS A 154 5.49 7.25 7.93
C HIS A 154 5.33 5.77 8.34
N ARG A 155 4.48 5.01 7.64
CA ARG A 155 4.23 3.58 7.93
C ARG A 155 5.33 2.71 7.33
N GLU A 156 5.71 2.99 6.09
CA GLU A 156 6.84 2.34 5.43
C GLU A 156 8.16 2.65 6.15
N ALA A 157 8.36 3.90 6.57
CA ALA A 157 9.54 4.32 7.33
C ALA A 157 9.66 3.57 8.67
N ARG A 158 8.53 3.31 9.35
CA ARG A 158 8.50 2.47 10.56
C ARG A 158 8.98 1.05 10.26
N GLN A 159 8.52 0.45 9.15
CA GLN A 159 9.01 -0.87 8.74
C GLN A 159 10.52 -0.85 8.49
N PHE A 160 11.04 0.21 7.87
CA PHE A 160 12.47 0.35 7.61
C PHE A 160 13.30 0.54 8.89
N GLY A 161 12.74 1.11 9.95
CA GLY A 161 13.42 1.23 11.25
C GLY A 161 13.90 -0.11 11.82
N LYS A 162 13.13 -1.18 11.60
CA LYS A 162 13.48 -2.56 11.99
C LYS A 162 14.71 -3.07 11.23
N TRP A 163 14.75 -2.81 9.92
CA TRP A 163 15.91 -3.10 9.07
C TRP A 163 17.12 -2.25 9.44
N MET A 164 16.89 -0.98 9.79
CA MET A 164 17.95 -0.06 10.22
C MET A 164 18.64 -0.55 11.49
N HIS A 165 17.88 -1.04 12.47
CA HIS A 165 18.46 -1.60 13.70
C HIS A 165 19.37 -2.80 13.40
N PHE A 166 18.90 -3.74 12.57
CA PHE A 166 19.68 -4.88 12.10
C PHE A 166 20.94 -4.47 11.30
N MET A 167 20.81 -3.47 10.42
CA MET A 167 21.92 -2.96 9.60
C MET A 167 22.99 -2.25 10.45
N LYS A 168 22.58 -1.51 11.48
CA LYS A 168 23.50 -0.87 12.44
C LYS A 168 24.31 -1.89 13.23
N ASP A 169 23.73 -3.05 13.57
CA ASP A 169 24.41 -4.13 14.27
C ASP A 169 25.39 -4.91 13.38
N THR A 170 24.96 -5.25 12.16
CA THR A 170 25.77 -6.02 11.21
C THR A 170 26.90 -5.21 10.54
N GLY A 171 26.80 -3.88 10.56
CA GLY A 171 27.84 -2.96 10.11
C GLY A 171 27.72 -2.54 8.65
N ASP A 172 28.50 -1.52 8.29
CA ASP A 172 28.31 -0.77 7.03
C ASP A 172 28.61 -1.60 5.77
N GLY A 173 29.63 -2.47 5.82
CA GLY A 173 29.99 -3.33 4.68
C GLY A 173 28.88 -4.32 4.33
N PHE A 174 28.28 -4.97 5.32
CA PHE A 174 27.15 -5.87 5.11
C PHE A 174 25.90 -5.08 4.66
N THR A 175 25.65 -3.94 5.28
CA THR A 175 24.56 -3.02 4.92
C THR A 175 24.65 -2.57 3.45
N PHE A 176 25.85 -2.21 2.98
CA PHE A 176 26.09 -1.87 1.58
C PHE A 176 25.68 -3.01 0.63
N ILE A 177 26.06 -4.25 0.96
CA ILE A 177 25.72 -5.43 0.17
C ILE A 177 24.19 -5.64 0.16
N CYS A 178 23.54 -5.63 1.32
CA CYS A 178 22.09 -5.81 1.43
C CYS A 178 21.32 -4.78 0.60
N ILE A 179 21.63 -3.49 0.76
CA ILE A 179 20.95 -2.42 0.01
C ILE A 179 21.22 -2.55 -1.49
N SER A 180 22.43 -2.94 -1.89
CA SER A 180 22.76 -3.17 -3.30
C SER A 180 21.95 -4.31 -3.90
N LEU A 181 21.78 -5.42 -3.17
CA LEU A 181 20.90 -6.53 -3.57
C LEU A 181 19.44 -6.07 -3.68
N MET A 182 18.90 -5.44 -2.64
CA MET A 182 17.52 -4.92 -2.62
C MET A 182 17.25 -4.00 -3.81
N ARG A 183 18.17 -3.08 -4.11
CA ARG A 183 18.07 -2.17 -5.26
C ARG A 183 18.11 -2.89 -6.60
N ASN A 184 18.98 -3.89 -6.75
CA ASN A 184 19.08 -4.66 -7.99
C ASN A 184 17.78 -5.44 -8.25
N ILE A 185 17.24 -6.09 -7.22
CA ILE A 185 16.00 -6.85 -7.32
C ILE A 185 14.80 -5.95 -7.54
N ALA A 186 14.77 -4.75 -6.96
CA ALA A 186 13.74 -3.77 -7.26
C ALA A 186 13.70 -3.36 -8.75
N ARG A 187 14.85 -3.31 -9.44
CA ARG A 187 14.89 -3.05 -10.90
C ARG A 187 14.31 -4.21 -11.68
N GLN A 188 14.70 -5.44 -11.34
CA GLN A 188 14.16 -6.65 -11.99
C GLN A 188 12.65 -6.77 -11.75
N PHE A 189 12.21 -6.54 -10.50
CA PHE A 189 10.80 -6.46 -10.12
C PHE A 189 10.04 -5.44 -10.98
N SER A 190 10.61 -4.26 -11.21
CA SER A 190 9.97 -3.25 -12.06
C SER A 190 9.71 -3.77 -13.47
N THR A 191 10.67 -4.48 -14.07
CA THR A 191 10.51 -5.05 -15.43
C THR A 191 9.49 -6.19 -15.45
N ILE A 192 9.59 -7.17 -14.55
CA ILE A 192 8.70 -8.32 -14.55
C ILE A 192 7.28 -7.97 -14.12
N SER A 193 7.12 -7.03 -13.18
CA SER A 193 5.80 -6.54 -12.77
C SER A 193 5.10 -5.80 -13.90
N ASP A 194 5.82 -4.99 -14.68
CA ASP A 194 5.24 -4.29 -15.83
C ASP A 194 4.73 -5.27 -16.91
N GLN A 195 5.48 -6.35 -17.18
CA GLN A 195 5.05 -7.39 -18.11
C GLN A 195 3.74 -8.08 -17.72
N HIS A 196 3.44 -8.21 -16.42
CA HIS A 196 2.28 -8.95 -15.92
C HIS A 196 1.12 -8.04 -15.50
N LEU A 197 1.43 -6.88 -14.92
CA LEU A 197 0.48 -5.96 -14.29
C LEU A 197 0.42 -4.60 -14.99
N GLY A 198 1.35 -4.27 -15.88
CA GLY A 198 1.45 -2.94 -16.52
C GLY A 198 0.19 -2.54 -17.28
N LYS A 199 -0.60 -3.51 -17.76
CA LYS A 199 -1.92 -3.25 -18.36
C LYS A 199 -2.92 -2.55 -17.40
N TYR A 200 -2.72 -2.66 -16.09
CA TYR A 200 -3.53 -1.99 -15.06
C TYR A 200 -3.04 -0.58 -14.73
N THR A 201 -1.84 -0.21 -15.17
CA THR A 201 -1.17 1.07 -14.87
C THR A 201 -0.72 1.81 -16.13
N LEU A 202 -1.24 1.46 -17.32
CA LEU A 202 -0.85 2.05 -18.62
C LEU A 202 -0.88 3.59 -18.62
N GLU A 203 -1.81 4.16 -17.88
CA GLU A 203 -2.06 5.59 -17.84
C GLU A 203 -1.26 6.35 -16.77
N THR A 204 -0.44 5.65 -15.97
CA THR A 204 0.31 6.28 -14.87
C THR A 204 1.24 7.40 -15.38
N GLU A 205 2.01 7.16 -16.43
CA GLU A 205 2.95 8.18 -16.95
C GLU A 205 2.23 9.34 -17.65
N ASN A 206 1.18 9.05 -18.42
CA ASN A 206 0.32 10.09 -19.01
C ASN A 206 -0.31 10.96 -17.91
N PHE A 207 -0.79 10.33 -16.84
CA PHE A 207 -1.34 11.00 -15.67
C PHE A 207 -0.31 11.92 -15.02
N HIS A 208 0.92 11.44 -14.78
CA HIS A 208 1.99 12.27 -14.24
C HIS A 208 2.30 13.49 -15.10
N SER A 209 2.38 13.34 -16.42
CA SER A 209 2.69 14.48 -17.32
C SER A 209 1.66 15.60 -17.20
N THR A 210 0.38 15.25 -17.02
CA THR A 210 -0.74 16.19 -16.88
C THR A 210 -0.83 16.76 -15.46
N VAL A 211 -0.64 15.92 -14.44
CA VAL A 211 -0.77 16.28 -13.02
C VAL A 211 0.42 17.09 -12.53
N ARG A 212 1.66 16.77 -12.96
CA ARG A 212 2.87 17.54 -12.60
C ARG A 212 2.74 19.03 -12.96
N GLN A 213 2.11 19.35 -14.10
CA GLN A 213 1.93 20.74 -14.54
C GLN A 213 0.89 21.49 -13.69
N LYS A 214 -0.16 20.81 -13.22
CA LYS A 214 -1.30 21.41 -12.52
C LYS A 214 -1.17 21.41 -11.00
N TYR A 215 -0.47 20.43 -10.44
CA TYR A 215 -0.56 20.06 -9.02
C TYR A 215 0.78 19.98 -8.29
N SER A 216 1.89 20.40 -8.93
CA SER A 216 3.23 20.38 -8.32
C SER A 216 3.32 21.07 -6.96
N LYS A 217 2.46 22.07 -6.69
CA LYS A 217 2.45 22.84 -5.44
C LYS A 217 1.56 22.27 -4.33
N ARG A 218 1.01 21.06 -4.49
CA ARG A 218 0.19 20.42 -3.46
C ARG A 218 1.04 19.72 -2.40
N GLU A 219 0.53 19.69 -1.17
CA GLU A 219 1.15 19.03 -0.02
C GLU A 219 1.31 17.52 -0.20
N ASP A 220 0.44 16.89 -1.00
CA ASP A 220 0.46 15.46 -1.34
C ASP A 220 1.15 15.18 -2.70
N GLY A 221 1.93 16.13 -3.22
CA GLY A 221 2.60 16.06 -4.53
C GLY A 221 3.42 14.79 -4.75
N ILE A 222 4.05 14.27 -3.69
CA ILE A 222 4.82 13.02 -3.72
C ILE A 222 3.89 11.81 -3.85
N SER A 223 2.77 11.80 -3.13
CA SER A 223 1.78 10.72 -3.15
C SER A 223 0.99 10.62 -4.45
N VAL A 224 0.80 11.73 -5.17
CA VAL A 224 0.13 11.72 -6.48
C VAL A 224 1.08 11.38 -7.64
N ASN A 225 2.40 11.38 -7.41
CA ASN A 225 3.45 11.12 -8.40
C ASN A 225 4.09 9.73 -8.24
N ARG A 226 3.28 8.75 -7.82
CA ARG A 226 3.65 7.34 -7.60
C ARG A 226 3.84 6.63 -8.93
N SER A 227 4.99 5.98 -9.11
CA SER A 227 5.31 5.21 -10.33
C SER A 227 4.44 3.95 -10.49
N SER A 228 4.36 3.40 -11.71
CA SER A 228 3.71 2.11 -11.98
C SER A 228 4.28 1.00 -11.09
N THR A 229 5.59 1.01 -10.86
CA THR A 229 6.29 0.06 -9.97
C THR A 229 5.77 0.12 -8.54
N GLU A 230 5.44 1.31 -8.03
CA GLU A 230 4.87 1.47 -6.69
C GLU A 230 3.42 1.00 -6.61
N TYR A 231 2.63 1.18 -7.68
CA TYR A 231 1.31 0.55 -7.77
C TYR A 231 1.41 -0.97 -7.78
N HIS A 232 2.32 -1.55 -8.57
CA HIS A 232 2.55 -2.99 -8.61
C HIS A 232 3.03 -3.53 -7.26
N LEU A 233 3.91 -2.79 -6.56
CA LEU A 233 4.33 -3.11 -5.20
C LEU A 233 3.13 -3.12 -4.23
N GLY A 234 2.25 -2.13 -4.31
CA GLY A 234 1.02 -2.09 -3.52
C GLY A 234 0.06 -3.25 -3.82
N MET A 235 -0.05 -3.64 -5.09
CA MET A 235 -0.86 -4.79 -5.52
C MET A 235 -0.30 -6.11 -4.98
N LEU A 236 1.00 -6.34 -5.14
CA LEU A 236 1.69 -7.52 -4.58
C LEU A 236 1.57 -7.55 -3.07
N GLY A 237 1.81 -6.41 -2.41
CA GLY A 237 1.75 -6.31 -0.97
C GLY A 237 0.35 -6.61 -0.41
N ALA A 238 -0.71 -6.09 -1.04
CA ALA A 238 -2.08 -6.43 -0.67
C ALA A 238 -2.36 -7.94 -0.79
N TYR A 239 -1.85 -8.59 -1.85
CA TYR A 239 -1.97 -10.03 -2.01
C TYR A 239 -1.23 -10.81 -0.91
N LEU A 240 0.04 -10.48 -0.63
CA LEU A 240 0.83 -11.19 0.39
C LEU A 240 0.31 -10.98 1.81
N ILE A 241 -0.19 -9.77 2.13
CA ILE A 241 -0.85 -9.49 3.41
C ILE A 241 -2.10 -10.36 3.57
N ASN A 242 -2.87 -10.53 2.50
CA ASN A 242 -4.04 -11.40 2.53
C ASN A 242 -3.68 -12.84 2.85
N GLU A 243 -2.68 -13.39 2.17
CA GLU A 243 -2.29 -14.79 2.35
C GLU A 243 -1.69 -15.02 3.74
N SER A 244 -0.80 -14.14 4.21
CA SER A 244 -0.20 -14.25 5.56
C SER A 244 -1.21 -14.11 6.70
N ASN A 245 -2.24 -13.27 6.54
CA ASN A 245 -3.25 -13.04 7.59
C ASN A 245 -4.51 -13.90 7.46
N ARG A 246 -4.61 -14.75 6.43
CA ARG A 246 -5.83 -15.48 6.07
C ARG A 246 -6.42 -16.28 7.23
N GLU A 247 -5.59 -17.10 7.87
CA GLU A 247 -6.02 -17.96 8.98
C GLU A 247 -6.46 -17.14 10.20
N LYS A 248 -5.67 -16.12 10.56
CA LYS A 248 -5.98 -15.22 11.66
C LYS A 248 -7.29 -14.46 11.42
N TYR A 249 -7.54 -14.02 10.20
CA TYR A 249 -8.79 -13.36 9.80
C TYR A 249 -9.98 -14.34 9.82
N ARG A 250 -9.82 -15.56 9.30
CA ARG A 250 -10.88 -16.58 9.29
C ARG A 250 -11.37 -16.89 10.69
N ASN A 251 -10.46 -16.91 11.67
CA ASN A 251 -10.77 -17.20 13.07
C ASN A 251 -11.36 -16.00 13.85
N SER A 252 -11.59 -14.85 13.20
CA SER A 252 -12.24 -13.71 13.84
C SER A 252 -13.75 -13.92 14.02
N ALA A 253 -14.29 -13.52 15.17
CA ALA A 253 -15.70 -13.71 15.50
C ALA A 253 -16.61 -12.68 14.82
N HIS A 254 -16.07 -11.50 14.55
CA HIS A 254 -16.78 -10.38 13.95
C HIS A 254 -15.98 -9.83 12.78
N LYS A 255 -16.68 -9.45 11.70
CA LYS A 255 -16.04 -8.96 10.48
C LYS A 255 -16.53 -7.56 10.14
N VAL A 256 -15.59 -6.70 9.77
CA VAL A 256 -15.85 -5.30 9.42
C VAL A 256 -15.19 -4.96 8.09
N LEU A 257 -15.97 -4.37 7.19
CA LEU A 257 -15.52 -3.77 5.95
C LEU A 257 -15.23 -2.29 6.16
N LEU A 258 -13.98 -1.89 5.94
CA LEU A 258 -13.56 -0.49 5.94
C LEU A 258 -13.49 0.02 4.51
N VAL A 259 -14.39 0.94 4.15
CA VAL A 259 -14.44 1.54 2.81
C VAL A 259 -14.02 3.00 2.81
N PRO A 260 -13.36 3.50 1.76
CA PRO A 260 -12.97 4.89 1.69
C PRO A 260 -14.14 5.81 1.33
N SER A 261 -14.07 7.06 1.75
CA SER A 261 -15.09 8.08 1.49
C SER A 261 -15.36 8.33 0.00
N CYS A 262 -14.42 8.02 -0.90
CA CYS A 262 -14.61 8.14 -2.35
C CYS A 262 -15.57 7.11 -2.96
N MET A 263 -16.02 6.11 -2.20
CA MET A 263 -17.11 5.22 -2.61
C MET A 263 -18.50 5.83 -2.37
N LYS A 264 -18.58 6.97 -1.68
CA LYS A 264 -19.84 7.69 -1.52
C LYS A 264 -20.27 8.24 -2.89
N ARG A 265 -21.55 8.09 -3.22
CA ARG A 265 -22.13 8.67 -4.45
C ARG A 265 -21.87 10.17 -4.57
N ASN A 266 -22.12 10.91 -3.50
CA ASN A 266 -21.85 12.34 -3.41
C ASN A 266 -21.53 12.67 -1.94
N PRO A 267 -20.29 13.10 -1.63
CA PRO A 267 -19.90 13.45 -0.28
C PRO A 267 -20.74 14.57 0.35
N LEU A 268 -21.18 15.57 -0.43
CA LEU A 268 -21.90 16.76 0.06
C LEU A 268 -23.34 16.47 0.50
N THR A 269 -23.97 15.46 -0.11
CA THR A 269 -25.37 15.09 0.20
C THR A 269 -25.47 13.80 1.02
N CYS A 270 -24.33 13.19 1.36
CA CYS A 270 -24.27 11.98 2.17
C CYS A 270 -24.71 12.28 3.60
N ARG A 271 -25.69 11.51 4.10
CA ARG A 271 -26.19 11.62 5.48
C ARG A 271 -25.58 10.57 6.41
N ALA A 272 -24.35 10.14 6.14
CA ALA A 272 -23.66 9.17 6.99
C ALA A 272 -23.45 9.74 8.40
N MET A 273 -23.62 8.90 9.41
CA MET A 273 -23.51 9.31 10.80
C MET A 273 -22.08 9.08 11.29
N GLN A 274 -21.43 10.11 11.82
CA GLN A 274 -20.10 9.98 12.40
C GLN A 274 -20.16 9.19 13.72
N THR A 275 -19.22 8.26 13.89
CA THR A 275 -18.99 7.51 15.13
C THR A 275 -17.50 7.53 15.47
N LYS A 276 -17.12 6.96 16.62
CA LYS A 276 -15.70 6.79 16.99
C LYS A 276 -14.93 5.83 16.07
N TYR A 277 -15.63 4.95 15.36
CA TYR A 277 -15.01 3.95 14.47
C TYR A 277 -14.91 4.43 13.00
N GLY A 278 -15.54 5.58 12.67
CA GLY A 278 -15.75 6.05 11.31
C GLY A 278 -17.21 6.43 11.07
N GLU A 279 -17.59 6.64 9.81
CA GLU A 279 -18.97 7.00 9.47
C GLU A 279 -19.81 5.77 9.12
N ILE A 280 -21.06 5.74 9.57
CA ILE A 280 -22.01 4.65 9.30
C ILE A 280 -23.04 5.10 8.27
N CYS A 281 -23.28 4.25 7.27
CA CYS A 281 -24.25 4.51 6.22
C CYS A 281 -25.69 4.50 6.77
N THR A 282 -26.44 5.57 6.52
CA THR A 282 -27.87 5.71 6.88
C THR A 282 -28.82 5.37 5.72
N SER A 283 -28.30 4.77 4.64
CA SER A 283 -29.07 4.38 3.45
C SER A 283 -29.82 5.54 2.76
N CYS A 284 -29.25 6.75 2.76
CA CYS A 284 -29.88 7.95 2.19
C CYS A 284 -30.07 7.93 0.66
N SER A 285 -29.43 7.00 -0.07
CA SER A 285 -29.60 6.82 -1.52
C SER A 285 -29.47 5.36 -1.93
N LYS A 286 -30.39 4.87 -2.77
CA LYS A 286 -30.37 3.49 -3.30
C LYS A 286 -29.21 3.26 -4.29
N ASN A 287 -28.83 4.26 -5.08
CA ASN A 287 -27.77 4.14 -6.09
C ASN A 287 -26.38 4.50 -5.53
N CYS A 288 -26.11 4.21 -4.26
CA CYS A 288 -24.83 4.49 -3.60
C CYS A 288 -24.10 3.18 -3.32
N ARG A 289 -22.84 3.06 -3.78
CA ARG A 289 -22.02 1.87 -3.59
C ARG A 289 -21.86 1.49 -2.12
N VAL A 290 -21.68 2.47 -1.24
CA VAL A 290 -21.63 2.20 0.21
C VAL A 290 -22.96 1.64 0.73
N ASN A 291 -24.11 2.12 0.23
CA ASN A 291 -25.41 1.57 0.66
C ASN A 291 -25.60 0.14 0.14
N GLU A 292 -25.19 -0.14 -1.10
CA GLU A 292 -25.17 -1.49 -1.68
C GLU A 292 -24.34 -2.44 -0.79
N LEU A 293 -23.11 -2.06 -0.44
CA LEU A 293 -22.26 -2.83 0.47
C LEU A 293 -22.88 -2.98 1.87
N ASN A 294 -23.56 -1.95 2.38
CA ASN A 294 -24.23 -2.01 3.68
C ASN A 294 -25.42 -3.00 3.67
N GLN A 295 -26.15 -3.13 2.56
CA GLN A 295 -27.16 -4.19 2.44
C GLN A 295 -26.51 -5.57 2.32
N LEU A 296 -25.43 -5.68 1.54
CA LEU A 296 -24.68 -6.92 1.41
C LEU A 296 -24.14 -7.42 2.76
N GLY A 297 -23.63 -6.50 3.60
CA GLY A 297 -23.15 -6.80 4.94
C GLY A 297 -24.22 -7.31 5.88
N LYS A 298 -25.47 -6.82 5.77
CA LYS A 298 -26.60 -7.36 6.54
C LYS A 298 -26.91 -8.80 6.17
N THR A 299 -26.83 -9.15 4.89
CA THR A 299 -27.09 -10.51 4.39
C THR A 299 -25.94 -11.46 4.71
N ASN A 300 -24.69 -10.97 4.77
CA ASN A 300 -23.48 -11.80 4.94
C ASN A 300 -22.78 -11.60 6.31
N ASN A 301 -23.49 -11.03 7.30
CA ASN A 301 -23.02 -10.86 8.67
C ASN A 301 -21.68 -10.11 8.83
N PHE A 302 -21.52 -8.99 8.11
CA PHE A 302 -20.41 -8.05 8.34
C PHE A 302 -20.90 -6.60 8.41
N LYS A 303 -20.17 -5.76 9.16
CA LYS A 303 -20.49 -4.33 9.27
C LYS A 303 -19.71 -3.53 8.23
N VAL A 304 -20.30 -2.45 7.71
CA VAL A 304 -19.61 -1.52 6.80
C VAL A 304 -19.37 -0.20 7.52
N VAL A 305 -18.11 0.25 7.50
CA VAL A 305 -17.69 1.52 8.10
C VAL A 305 -16.92 2.33 7.06
N ILE A 306 -17.26 3.61 6.95
CA ILE A 306 -16.63 4.52 6.01
C ILE A 306 -15.49 5.25 6.72
N LEU A 307 -14.30 5.20 6.14
CA LEU A 307 -13.12 5.88 6.65
C LEU A 307 -12.82 7.17 5.87
N LYS A 308 -12.34 8.16 6.62
CA LYS A 308 -11.66 9.34 6.09
C LYS A 308 -10.16 9.05 5.94
N HIS A 309 -9.47 9.80 5.09
CA HIS A 309 -8.06 9.58 4.71
C HIS A 309 -7.07 9.55 5.89
N SER A 310 -7.44 10.14 7.03
CA SER A 310 -6.65 10.22 8.27
C SER A 310 -7.24 9.43 9.44
N SER A 311 -8.09 8.43 9.19
CA SER A 311 -8.73 7.66 10.27
C SER A 311 -7.69 6.85 11.04
N ASP A 312 -7.79 6.90 12.38
CA ASP A 312 -7.01 6.06 13.26
C ASP A 312 -7.51 4.61 13.19
N LEU A 313 -6.64 3.70 12.77
CA LEU A 313 -6.95 2.28 12.63
C LEU A 313 -6.75 1.50 13.93
N SER A 314 -6.07 2.08 14.94
CA SER A 314 -5.84 1.45 16.24
C SER A 314 -7.13 1.17 17.00
N VAL A 315 -8.23 1.86 16.67
CA VAL A 315 -9.57 1.64 17.25
C VAL A 315 -10.12 0.23 16.99
N TRP A 316 -9.51 -0.52 16.08
CA TRP A 316 -9.86 -1.90 15.75
C TRP A 316 -8.93 -2.94 16.40
N ALA A 317 -7.95 -2.51 17.20
CA ALA A 317 -7.02 -3.39 17.90
C ALA A 317 -7.78 -4.39 18.80
N PRO A 318 -7.30 -5.64 18.92
CA PRO A 318 -7.86 -6.59 19.87
C PRO A 318 -7.80 -6.05 21.30
N GLU A 319 -8.90 -6.20 22.04
CA GLU A 319 -8.94 -5.85 23.47
C GLU A 319 -8.95 -7.12 24.33
N PRO A 320 -8.23 -7.15 25.47
CA PRO A 320 -8.24 -8.31 26.38
C PRO A 320 -9.66 -8.72 26.80
N GLY A 321 -9.97 -10.01 26.69
CA GLY A 321 -11.27 -10.56 27.04
C GLY A 321 -12.40 -10.32 26.03
N LYS A 322 -12.13 -9.64 24.90
CA LYS A 322 -13.07 -9.48 23.79
C LYS A 322 -12.71 -10.40 22.62
N SER A 323 -13.71 -10.79 21.85
CA SER A 323 -13.51 -11.54 20.62
C SER A 323 -12.79 -10.69 19.57
N ILE A 324 -11.87 -11.31 18.83
CA ILE A 324 -11.10 -10.65 17.76
C ILE A 324 -12.04 -10.21 16.64
N THR A 325 -11.87 -8.97 16.18
CA THR A 325 -12.53 -8.44 14.98
C THR A 325 -11.59 -8.53 13.79
N GLY A 326 -12.04 -9.21 12.73
CA GLY A 326 -11.39 -9.24 11.43
C GLY A 326 -11.79 -8.00 10.62
N VAL A 327 -10.81 -7.41 9.95
CA VAL A 327 -10.97 -6.20 9.15
C VAL A 327 -10.66 -6.49 7.69
N VAL A 328 -11.57 -6.12 6.79
CA VAL A 328 -11.26 -6.00 5.36
C VAL A 328 -11.10 -4.53 5.02
N GLY A 329 -9.90 -4.11 4.65
CA GLY A 329 -9.61 -2.76 4.18
C GLY A 329 -9.79 -2.64 2.67
N VAL A 330 -10.43 -1.56 2.22
CA VAL A 330 -10.56 -1.21 0.80
C VAL A 330 -9.84 0.12 0.53
N ALA A 331 -8.91 0.14 -0.42
CA ALA A 331 -8.21 1.36 -0.83
C ALA A 331 -7.54 1.22 -2.20
N CYS A 332 -6.93 2.30 -2.68
CA CYS A 332 -6.03 2.26 -3.84
C CYS A 332 -4.76 1.48 -3.48
N PRO A 333 -4.07 0.82 -4.45
CA PRO A 333 -2.93 -0.06 -4.16
C PRO A 333 -1.88 0.56 -3.22
N ALA A 334 -1.43 1.79 -3.51
CA ALA A 334 -0.39 2.46 -2.73
C ALA A 334 -0.82 2.75 -1.26
N THR A 335 -2.05 3.22 -1.05
CA THR A 335 -2.57 3.49 0.30
C THR A 335 -2.94 2.22 1.06
N LEU A 336 -3.33 1.16 0.33
CA LEU A 336 -3.78 -0.10 0.90
C LEU A 336 -2.63 -0.82 1.61
N LEU A 337 -1.45 -0.86 1.00
CA LEU A 337 -0.25 -1.44 1.61
C LEU A 337 0.11 -0.73 2.92
N ALA A 338 0.16 0.61 2.90
CA ALA A 338 0.42 1.41 4.08
C ALA A 338 -0.64 1.15 5.18
N GLY A 339 -1.92 1.06 4.83
CA GLY A 339 -3.00 0.70 5.77
C GLY A 339 -2.82 -0.70 6.37
N GLY A 340 -2.37 -1.66 5.56
CA GLY A 340 -2.07 -3.02 6.01
C GLY A 340 -0.96 -3.06 7.06
N PHE A 341 0.12 -2.30 6.88
CA PHE A 341 1.18 -2.18 7.89
C PHE A 341 0.67 -1.60 9.22
N GLU A 342 -0.20 -0.59 9.18
CA GLU A 342 -0.79 -0.03 10.40
C GLU A 342 -1.67 -1.07 11.12
N LEU A 343 -2.51 -1.80 10.38
CA LEU A 343 -3.34 -2.85 10.98
C LEU A 343 -2.48 -3.96 11.61
N LYS A 344 -1.39 -4.34 10.94
CA LYS A 344 -0.45 -5.33 11.45
C LYS A 344 0.25 -4.86 12.72
N HIS A 345 0.69 -3.61 12.78
CA HIS A 345 1.30 -3.02 13.97
C HIS A 345 0.37 -3.10 15.20
N HIS A 346 -0.94 -2.95 15.01
CA HIS A 346 -1.94 -3.11 16.07
C HIS A 346 -2.43 -4.55 16.26
N ASN A 347 -1.75 -5.53 15.66
CA ASN A 347 -2.07 -6.95 15.70
C ASN A 347 -3.50 -7.27 15.21
N ILE A 348 -4.04 -6.47 14.28
CA ILE A 348 -5.38 -6.66 13.73
C ILE A 348 -5.34 -7.71 12.63
N ALA A 349 -6.31 -8.61 12.62
CA ALA A 349 -6.46 -9.60 11.56
C ALA A 349 -7.03 -8.92 10.31
N ALA A 350 -6.18 -8.66 9.32
CA ALA A 350 -6.53 -7.87 8.15
C ALA A 350 -6.65 -8.70 6.87
N GLN A 351 -7.55 -8.27 5.99
CA GLN A 351 -7.56 -8.59 4.57
C GLN A 351 -7.70 -7.26 3.79
N CYS A 352 -7.42 -7.31 2.50
CA CYS A 352 -7.26 -6.19 1.60
C CYS A 352 -8.04 -6.49 0.31
N VAL A 353 -8.85 -5.53 -0.13
CA VAL A 353 -9.49 -5.53 -1.45
C VAL A 353 -9.11 -4.25 -2.16
N VAL A 354 -8.56 -4.38 -3.36
CA VAL A 354 -8.11 -3.23 -4.15
C VAL A 354 -9.33 -2.59 -4.83
N LEU A 355 -9.40 -1.26 -4.79
CA LEU A 355 -10.39 -0.51 -5.57
C LEU A 355 -10.20 -0.74 -7.07
N ASP A 356 -11.29 -0.77 -7.83
CA ASP A 356 -11.22 -1.00 -9.29
C ASP A 356 -10.55 0.17 -10.02
N HIS A 357 -10.66 1.40 -9.50
CA HIS A 357 -10.03 2.58 -10.06
C HIS A 357 -9.96 3.74 -9.04
N CYS A 358 -9.14 4.75 -9.34
CA CYS A 358 -9.15 6.01 -8.59
C CYS A 358 -10.47 6.78 -8.78
N GLY A 359 -10.94 7.44 -7.72
CA GLY A 359 -12.17 8.27 -7.78
C GLY A 359 -12.20 9.46 -6.81
N CYS A 360 -11.10 9.78 -6.14
CA CYS A 360 -11.06 10.86 -5.15
C CYS A 360 -10.38 12.13 -5.69
N HIS A 361 -10.55 13.25 -4.98
CA HIS A 361 -9.92 14.54 -5.31
C HIS A 361 -8.39 14.53 -5.34
N HIS A 362 -7.73 13.48 -4.82
CA HIS A 362 -6.28 13.30 -4.98
C HIS A 362 -5.92 13.10 -6.45
N TRP A 363 -6.81 12.49 -7.24
CA TRP A 363 -6.52 12.10 -8.62
C TRP A 363 -7.22 12.97 -9.66
N MET A 364 -8.33 13.63 -9.31
CA MET A 364 -9.16 14.33 -10.29
C MET A 364 -9.92 15.51 -9.69
N ASP A 365 -10.13 16.56 -10.49
CA ASP A 365 -10.89 17.75 -10.07
C ASP A 365 -12.36 17.44 -9.76
N ASN A 366 -12.95 16.52 -10.53
CA ASN A 366 -14.34 16.11 -10.42
C ASN A 366 -14.38 14.64 -9.97
N PRO A 367 -14.45 14.36 -8.66
CA PRO A 367 -14.47 13.01 -8.14
C PRO A 367 -15.61 12.20 -8.73
N VAL A 368 -15.31 10.95 -9.03
CA VAL A 368 -16.30 9.95 -9.41
C VAL A 368 -16.36 8.87 -8.35
N SER A 369 -17.54 8.33 -8.08
CA SER A 369 -17.66 7.20 -7.17
C SER A 369 -16.85 6.03 -7.72
N THR A 370 -15.91 5.52 -6.92
CA THR A 370 -15.17 4.29 -7.25
C THR A 370 -15.96 3.04 -6.87
N SER A 371 -15.49 1.87 -7.29
CA SER A 371 -16.04 0.55 -7.04
C SER A 371 -14.97 -0.45 -6.60
N LEU A 372 -15.41 -1.66 -6.28
CA LEU A 372 -14.57 -2.81 -5.99
C LEU A 372 -15.19 -4.07 -6.58
N ASN A 373 -14.38 -5.12 -6.71
CA ASN A 373 -14.85 -6.44 -7.10
C ASN A 373 -15.68 -7.12 -5.98
N ILE A 374 -16.99 -7.26 -6.20
CA ILE A 374 -17.90 -7.84 -5.21
C ILE A 374 -17.62 -9.33 -4.97
N LYS A 375 -17.21 -10.10 -5.99
CA LYS A 375 -16.90 -11.53 -5.83
C LYS A 375 -15.68 -11.70 -4.94
N GLU A 376 -14.63 -10.92 -5.18
CA GLU A 376 -13.44 -10.92 -4.32
C GLU A 376 -13.78 -10.48 -2.91
N LEU A 377 -14.56 -9.42 -2.74
CA LEU A 377 -14.97 -8.97 -1.41
C LEU A 377 -15.65 -10.10 -0.63
N LEU A 378 -16.61 -10.80 -1.24
CA LEU A 378 -17.30 -11.91 -0.57
C LEU A 378 -16.34 -13.05 -0.24
N ARG A 379 -15.43 -13.40 -1.16
CA ARG A 379 -14.38 -14.39 -0.93
C ARG A 379 -13.52 -14.04 0.30
N ARG A 380 -13.06 -12.79 0.39
CA ARG A 380 -12.27 -12.28 1.53
C ARG A 380 -13.10 -12.15 2.80
N MET A 381 -14.41 -11.89 2.70
CA MET A 381 -15.30 -11.82 3.85
C MET A 381 -15.60 -13.19 4.43
N GLU A 382 -15.91 -14.19 3.61
CA GLU A 382 -16.29 -15.52 4.07
C GLU A 382 -15.09 -16.25 4.69
N GLY A 383 -13.89 -16.02 4.15
CA GLY A 383 -12.69 -16.76 4.56
C GLY A 383 -12.78 -18.20 4.08
N ASP A 384 -13.02 -18.38 2.76
CA ASP A 384 -13.17 -19.64 2.02
C ASP A 384 -13.56 -20.87 2.85
N SER A 385 -14.85 -21.03 3.12
CA SER A 385 -15.44 -22.31 3.57
C SER A 385 -15.90 -23.20 2.41
N ALA A 386 -15.31 -23.03 1.21
CA ALA A 386 -15.50 -23.94 0.08
C ALA A 386 -14.21 -23.99 -0.74
N GLY A 387 -13.73 -25.21 -1.02
CA GLY A 387 -12.46 -25.45 -1.69
C GLY A 387 -12.32 -24.65 -2.99
N CYS A 388 -11.28 -23.82 -3.05
CA CYS A 388 -10.84 -23.20 -4.29
C CYS A 388 -9.31 -23.12 -4.30
N PHE A 389 -8.76 -23.78 -5.31
CA PHE A 389 -7.38 -23.99 -5.73
C PHE A 389 -6.34 -23.03 -5.14
N THR A 390 -5.46 -23.59 -4.29
CA THR A 390 -4.17 -22.98 -3.99
C THR A 390 -3.28 -23.05 -5.22
N ALA A 391 -2.55 -21.98 -5.55
CA ALA A 391 -1.61 -21.94 -6.69
C ALA A 391 -0.58 -23.08 -6.68
N ARG A 392 -0.26 -23.66 -5.51
CA ARG A 392 0.57 -24.87 -5.37
C ARG A 392 0.02 -26.12 -6.06
N GLN A 393 -1.29 -26.22 -6.30
CA GLN A 393 -1.91 -27.36 -7.00
C GLN A 393 -1.93 -27.17 -8.53
N ILE A 394 -1.71 -25.96 -9.04
CA ILE A 394 -1.72 -25.71 -10.48
C ILE A 394 -0.43 -26.23 -11.13
N ASN A 395 0.70 -26.19 -10.43
CA ASN A 395 1.98 -26.72 -10.93
C ASN A 395 2.05 -28.25 -10.99
N ILE A 396 1.17 -28.98 -10.30
CA ILE A 396 1.19 -30.46 -10.33
C ILE A 396 0.43 -31.00 -11.55
N ASN A 397 -0.56 -30.27 -12.06
CA ASN A 397 -1.40 -30.73 -13.17
C ASN A 397 -0.92 -30.30 -14.57
N SER A 398 0.14 -29.49 -14.67
CA SER A 398 0.70 -29.04 -15.94
C SER A 398 1.91 -29.86 -16.43
N GLU A 399 2.45 -30.77 -15.61
CA GLU A 399 3.60 -31.61 -15.99
C GLU A 399 3.20 -33.02 -16.51
N GLU A 400 1.92 -33.43 -16.41
CA GLU A 400 1.47 -34.78 -16.82
C GLU A 400 0.85 -34.88 -18.24
N SER A 401 0.96 -33.86 -19.10
CA SER A 401 0.36 -33.91 -20.46
C SER A 401 1.32 -33.70 -21.63
N ILE A 402 2.61 -33.95 -21.43
CA ILE A 402 3.57 -34.09 -22.53
C ILE A 402 4.26 -35.45 -22.44
N GLU A 403 3.50 -36.51 -22.69
CA GLU A 403 4.06 -37.75 -23.24
C GLU A 403 2.93 -38.56 -23.91
N VAL A 404 3.22 -39.05 -25.13
CA VAL A 404 2.45 -40.00 -25.95
C VAL A 404 1.29 -39.44 -26.80
N ALA A 405 1.61 -38.95 -28.00
CA ALA A 405 1.16 -39.49 -29.29
C ALA A 405 1.82 -38.75 -30.47
#